data_AF-A0A3B9AR80-F1
#
_entry.id   AF-A0A3B9AR80-F1
#
_cell.length_a   1.000
_cell.length_b   1.000
_cell.length_c   1.000
_cell.angle_alpha   90.00
_cell.angle_beta   90.00
_cell.angle_gamma   90.00
#
_symmetry.space_group_name_H-M   'P 1'
#
loop_
_entity.id
_entity.type
_entity.pdbx_description
1 polymer ?
#
loop_
_entity_poly.entity_id
_entity_poly.type
_entity_poly.pdbx_seq_one_letter_code
_entity_poly.pdbx_strand_id
1 'polypeptide(L)' 'MEKLTLYLKESYHELTKEVHWPTAAQLQESTLVVLTTSAILALMIFFMDNACGIIIKKGIYGL' A
#
# COMPACT_ATOMS: atom_id res chain seq x y z
N MET A 1 6.84 37.83 -1.77
CA MET A 1 7.35 36.88 -2.78
C MET A 1 8.66 36.24 -2.34
N GLU A 2 9.67 37.01 -1.92
CA GLU A 2 10.98 36.46 -1.49
C GLU A 2 10.91 35.54 -0.27
N LYS A 3 9.96 35.78 0.64
CA LYS A 3 9.80 34.95 1.85
C LYS A 3 9.39 33.51 1.51
N LEU A 4 8.43 33.32 0.60
CA LEU A 4 7.96 31.99 0.19
C LEU A 4 9.05 31.17 -0.49
N THR A 5 9.83 31.79 -1.37
CA THR A 5 10.98 31.14 -2.01
C THR A 5 12.06 30.73 -1.01
N LEU A 6 12.27 31.54 0.03
CA LEU A 6 13.23 31.25 1.09
C LEU A 6 12.74 30.10 1.99
N TYR A 7 11.46 30.11 2.37
CA TYR A 7 10.83 29.02 3.13
C TYR A 7 10.89 27.68 2.40
N LEU A 8 10.57 27.63 1.10
CA LEU A 8 10.69 26.37 0.33
C LEU A 8 12.13 25.87 0.27
N LYS A 9 13.10 26.78 0.20
CA LYS A 9 14.53 26.44 0.18
C LYS A 9 15.01 25.91 1.53
N GLU A 10 14.55 26.50 2.63
CA GLU A 10 14.82 26.01 3.99
C GLU A 10 14.15 24.66 4.25
N SER A 11 12.87 24.51 3.90
CA SER A 11 12.16 23.22 4.05
C SER A 11 12.79 22.10 3.21
N TYR A 12 13.27 22.39 1.99
CA TYR A 12 13.99 21.40 1.20
C TYR A 12 15.34 21.02 1.84
N HIS A 13 16.03 21.98 2.44
CA HIS A 13 17.28 21.73 3.16
C HIS A 13 17.05 20.84 4.39
N GLU A 14 16.01 21.15 5.16
CA GLU A 14 15.63 20.44 6.39
C GLU A 14 15.16 19.00 6.09
N LEU A 15 14.27 18.84 5.10
CA LEU A 15 13.80 17.52 4.66
C LEU A 15 14.93 16.65 4.13
N THR A 16 16.02 17.20 3.61
CA THR A 16 17.11 16.40 3.03
C THR A 16 18.24 16.14 4.02
N LYS A 17 18.52 17.07 4.96
CA LYS A 17 19.67 16.99 5.86
C LYS A 17 19.34 16.56 7.29
N GLU A 18 18.17 16.92 7.80
CA GLU A 18 17.76 16.65 9.18
C GLU A 18 16.82 15.44 9.28
N VAL A 19 16.39 14.89 8.14
CA VAL A 19 15.54 13.69 8.09
C VAL A 19 16.34 12.50 7.60
N HIS A 20 16.32 11.43 8.39
CA HIS A 20 16.89 10.14 8.02
C HIS A 20 15.95 9.41 7.06
N TRP A 21 15.99 9.74 5.77
CA TRP A 21 15.32 8.94 4.76
C TRP A 21 15.90 7.53 4.74
N PRO A 22 15.06 6.49 4.69
CA PRO A 22 15.56 5.15 4.52
C PRO A 22 16.22 5.04 3.13
N THR A 23 17.25 4.20 3.03
CA THR A 23 17.91 3.96 1.75
C THR A 23 16.92 3.35 0.74
N ALA A 24 17.16 3.56 -0.56
CA ALA A 24 16.27 3.04 -1.61
C ALA A 24 16.06 1.50 -1.50
N ALA A 25 17.06 0.76 -1.04
CA ALA A 25 16.97 -0.67 -0.78
C ALA A 25 15.98 -1.01 0.36
N GLN A 26 15.99 -0.24 1.46
CA GLN A 26 15.07 -0.44 2.58
C GLN A 26 13.61 -0.10 2.21
N LEU A 27 13.40 0.87 1.32
CA LEU A 27 12.07 1.15 0.75
C LEU A 27 11.57 -0.04 -0.08
N GLN A 28 12.45 -0.63 -0.91
CA GLN A 28 12.10 -1.77 -1.75
C GLN A 28 11.74 -3.01 -0.92
N GLU A 29 12.52 -3.32 0.11
CA GLU A 29 12.22 -4.39 1.07
C GLU A 29 10.83 -4.21 1.71
N SER A 30 10.55 -3.01 2.22
CA SER A 30 9.25 -2.69 2.84
C SER A 30 8.10 -2.80 1.83
N THR A 31 8.34 -2.38 0.58
CA THR A 31 7.36 -2.47 -0.50
C THR A 31 7.08 -3.92 -0.88
N LEU A 32 8.11 -4.76 -0.93
CA LEU A 32 7.98 -6.18 -1.28
C LEU A 32 7.17 -6.96 -0.25
N VAL A 33 7.37 -6.63 1.04
CA VAL A 33 6.55 -7.19 2.12
C VAL A 33 5.08 -6.82 1.92
N VAL A 34 4.77 -5.54 1.71
CA VAL A 34 3.39 -5.06 1.50
C VAL A 34 2.76 -5.69 0.25
N LEU A 35 3.51 -5.78 -0.85
CA LEU A 35 3.06 -6.43 -2.09
C LEU A 35 2.69 -7.89 -1.85
N THR A 36 3.54 -8.62 -1.12
CA THR A 36 3.31 -10.04 -0.80
C THR A 36 2.08 -10.20 0.11
N THR A 37 1.95 -9.36 1.13
CA THR A 37 0.77 -9.35 2.00
C THR A 37 -0.52 -9.06 1.24
N SER A 38 -0.50 -8.06 0.34
CA SER A 38 -1.65 -7.73 -0.51
C SER A 38 -2.04 -8.89 -1.44
N ALA A 39 -1.05 -9.59 -2.01
CA ALA A 39 -1.31 -10.76 -2.85
C ALA A 39 -1.99 -11.90 -2.08
N ILE A 40 -1.56 -12.17 -0.83
CA ILE A 40 -2.20 -13.19 0.02
C ILE A 40 -3.64 -12.80 0.36
N LEU A 41 -3.89 -11.52 0.69
CA LEU A 41 -5.23 -11.03 0.96
C LEU A 41 -6.14 -11.13 -0.27
N ALA A 42 -5.62 -10.80 -1.46
CA ALA A 42 -6.36 -10.93 -2.72
C ALA A 42 -6.76 -12.39 -2.98
N LEU A 43 -5.86 -13.35 -2.74
CA LEU A 43 -6.18 -14.78 -2.84
C LEU A 43 -7.25 -15.20 -1.83
N MET A 44 -7.16 -14.73 -0.58
CA MET A 44 -8.15 -15.06 0.45
C MET A 44 -9.55 -14.57 0.06
N ILE A 45 -9.66 -13.33 -0.41
CA ILE A 45 -10.92 -12.77 -0.89
C ILE A 45 -11.44 -13.56 -2.09
N PHE A 46 -10.56 -13.93 -3.03
CA PHE A 46 -10.95 -14.77 -4.17
C PHE A 46 -11.57 -16.10 -3.74
N PHE A 47 -11.01 -16.78 -2.74
CA PHE A 47 -11.62 -17.99 -2.18
C PHE A 47 -12.99 -17.72 -1.53
N MET A 48 -13.11 -16.62 -0.78
CA MET A 48 -14.37 -16.23 -0.14
C MET A 48 -15.46 -15.92 -1.17
N ASP A 49 -15.12 -15.23 -2.26
CA ASP A 49 -16.05 -14.91 -3.35
C ASP A 49 -16.53 -16.18 -4.07
N ASN A 50 -15.63 -17.14 -4.31
CA ASN A 50 -16.00 -18.44 -4.87
C ASN A 50 -16.91 -19.24 -3.94
N ALA A 51 -16.59 -19.28 -2.64
CA ALA A 51 -17.39 -19.96 -1.65
C ALA A 51 -18.79 -19.35 -1.53
N CYS A 52 -18.89 -18.02 -1.43
CA CYS A 52 -20.17 -17.30 -1.44
C CYS A 52 -20.95 -17.56 -2.73
N GLY A 53 -20.30 -17.53 -3.90
CA GLY A 53 -20.94 -17.84 -5.17
C GLY A 53 -21.55 -19.24 -5.21
N ILE A 54 -20.85 -20.25 -4.66
CA ILE A 54 -21.36 -21.62 -4.56
C ILE A 54 -22.49 -21.72 -3.54
N ILE A 55 -22.33 -21.15 -2.35
CA ILE A 55 -23.32 -21.19 -1.26
C ILE A 55 -24.61 -20.50 -1.69
N ILE A 56 -24.54 -19.34 -2.34
CA ILE A 56 -25.72 -18.61 -2.82
C ILE A 56 -26.41 -19.39 -3.95
N LYS A 57 -25.67 -19.92 -4.91
CA LYS A 57 -26.25 -20.72 -6.01
C LYS A 57 -26.94 -21.99 -5.51
N LYS A 58 -26.27 -22.79 -4.67
CA LYS A 58 -26.85 -24.03 -4.15
C LYS A 58 -27.91 -23.82 -3.07
N GLY A 59 -27.73 -22.82 -2.22
CA GLY A 59 -28.58 -22.59 -1.04
C GLY A 59 -29.85 -21.79 -1.33
N ILE A 60 -29.79 -20.78 -2.22
CA ILE A 60 -30.93 -19.90 -2.51
C ILE A 60 -31.61 -20.29 -3.82
N TYR A 61 -30.87 -20.63 -4.88
CA TYR A 61 -31.47 -21.01 -6.16
C TYR A 61 -31.83 -22.51 -6.25
N GLY A 62 -31.45 -23.32 -5.25
CA GLY A 62 -31.93 -24.70 -5.09
C GLY A 62 -31.72 -25.61 -6.32
N LEU A 63 -30.63 -25.42 -7.05
CA LEU A 63 -30.25 -26.20 -8.23
C LEU A 63 -28.88 -26.88 -8.02
#